data_AF-A0A6P6SKL5-F1
#
_entry.id   AF-A0A6P6SKL5-F1
#
_cell.length_a   1.000
_cell.length_b   1.000
_cell.length_c   1.000
_cell.angle_alpha   90.00
_cell.angle_beta   90.00
_cell.angle_gamma   90.00
#
_symmetry.space_group_name_H-M   'P 1'
#
loop_
_entity.id
_entity.type
_entity.pdbx_description
1 polymer ?
#
loop_
_entity_poly.entity_id
_entity_poly.type
_entity_poly.pdbx_seq_one_letter_code
_entity_poly.pdbx_strand_id
1 'polypeptide(L)'
;MEEAQKILAKAAAMNKTILPPGMLILDRTAKIDEHYPLLDTSLLSSARERKCSPENYLSSLFMIFSSKLRKTTLLLWFLYFSNTFSYYGIVLLTSELSSNQINCSSTVNFLKSAKDASLYRDVFITSLADLAGLVISAAILDRLGRKLTMKILCSLGFILLLPLVVHQNEILTTALLFGSRMFVMSSSNAVVIYSREVYPTSVRATGVGSATSIGRIGGMICPLVAVGLVRDCHQTAAIVLFEAVILLTGFCMLFLPIETGGKGLSDTTSLLNEE
;
A
#
# COMPACT_ATOMS: atom_id res chain seq x y z
N MET A 1 18.92 41.10 1.38
CA MET A 1 20.21 40.56 1.86
C MET A 1 20.40 40.77 3.36
N GLU A 2 20.04 41.93 3.88
CA GLU A 2 20.12 42.27 5.31
C GLU A 2 19.28 41.34 6.22
N GLU A 3 18.06 40.96 5.82
CA GLU A 3 17.26 39.97 6.56
C GLU A 3 17.91 38.58 6.59
N ALA A 4 18.56 38.16 5.50
CA ALA A 4 19.23 36.86 5.40
C ALA A 4 20.46 36.81 6.34
N GLN A 5 21.22 37.90 6.43
CA GLN A 5 22.31 38.00 7.40
C GLN A 5 21.81 37.95 8.84
N LYS A 6 20.66 38.58 9.14
CA LYS A 6 20.05 38.55 10.48
C LYS A 6 19.61 37.15 10.90
N ILE A 7 19.06 36.37 9.97
CA ILE A 7 18.69 34.96 10.21
C ILE A 7 19.93 34.10 10.44
N LEU A 8 20.95 34.25 9.60
CA LEU A 8 22.20 33.48 9.71
C LEU A 8 22.97 33.82 10.99
N ALA A 9 23.02 35.09 11.39
CA ALA A 9 23.61 35.51 12.66
C ALA A 9 22.88 34.90 13.86
N LYS A 10 21.55 34.85 13.82
CA LYS A 10 20.73 34.20 14.86
C LYS A 10 20.99 32.69 14.93
N ALA A 11 21.11 32.02 13.78
CA ALA A 11 21.41 30.59 13.70
C ALA A 11 22.83 30.25 14.19
N ALA A 12 23.82 31.09 13.86
CA ALA A 12 25.19 30.90 14.31
C ALA A 12 25.36 31.15 15.82
N ALA A 13 24.65 32.15 16.37
CA ALA A 13 24.58 32.37 17.81
C ALA A 13 23.97 31.17 18.55
N MET A 14 22.91 30.56 17.99
CA MET A 14 22.33 29.32 18.55
C MET A 14 23.30 28.13 18.50
N ASN A 15 24.13 28.06 17.46
CA ASN A 15 25.08 26.97 17.26
C ASN A 15 26.49 27.24 17.84
N LYS A 16 26.70 28.34 18.58
CA LYS A 16 28.01 28.76 19.12
C LYS A 16 29.13 28.82 18.06
N THR A 17 28.79 29.18 16.83
CA THR A 17 29.74 29.29 15.71
C THR A 17 29.84 30.74 15.26
N ILE A 18 31.00 31.13 14.75
CA ILE A 18 31.25 32.49 14.24
C ILE A 18 31.03 32.46 12.73
N LEU A 19 30.24 33.40 12.19
CA LEU A 19 30.13 33.53 10.74
C LEU A 19 31.48 33.95 10.15
N PRO A 20 31.98 33.28 9.11
CA PRO A 20 33.17 33.75 8.40
C PRO A 20 32.90 35.13 7.76
N PRO A 21 33.87 36.05 7.77
CA PRO A 21 33.71 37.36 7.18
C PRO A 21 33.65 37.24 5.65
N GLY A 22 32.45 37.38 5.09
CA GLY A 22 32.22 37.29 3.65
C GLY A 22 30.90 37.96 3.25
N MET A 23 30.89 38.55 2.06
CA MET A 23 29.68 39.11 1.47
C MET A 23 28.84 37.96 0.90
N LEU A 24 27.56 37.88 1.29
CA LEU A 24 26.61 36.94 0.70
C LEU A 24 26.34 37.36 -0.75
N ILE A 25 26.98 36.68 -1.69
CA ILE A 25 26.72 36.89 -3.11
C ILE A 25 25.47 36.07 -3.47
N LEU A 26 24.46 36.74 -4.03
CA LEU A 26 23.31 36.07 -4.63
C LEU A 26 23.80 35.44 -5.94
N ASP A 27 23.90 34.12 -5.96
CA ASP A 27 24.42 33.35 -7.10
C ASP A 27 23.46 33.35 -8.29
N ARG A 28 23.40 34.49 -8.99
CA ARG A 28 22.78 34.62 -10.31
C ARG A 28 23.78 35.02 -11.38
N THR A 29 25.04 35.27 -11.02
CA THR A 29 26.05 35.87 -11.91
C THR A 29 27.44 35.26 -11.84
N ALA A 30 27.68 34.16 -11.12
CA ALA A 30 28.97 33.47 -11.16
C ALA A 30 28.95 32.35 -12.21
N LYS A 31 28.96 32.74 -13.49
CA LYS A 31 29.40 31.87 -14.58
C LYS A 31 30.89 32.14 -14.81
N ILE A 32 31.71 31.08 -14.72
CA ILE A 32 33.13 30.98 -15.16
C ILE A 32 34.07 31.61 -14.09
N ASP A 33 35.07 30.97 -13.46
CA ASP A 33 36.02 29.93 -13.85
C ASP A 33 36.61 29.21 -12.60
N GLU A 34 37.27 28.06 -12.84
CA GLU A 34 38.25 27.31 -12.01
C GLU A 34 37.87 26.48 -10.73
N HIS A 35 37.76 25.16 -10.96
CA HIS A 35 38.51 24.04 -10.34
C HIS A 35 38.58 23.83 -8.80
N TYR A 36 37.58 23.14 -8.22
CA TYR A 36 37.71 22.27 -7.02
C TYR A 36 36.67 21.11 -7.11
N PRO A 37 36.96 19.88 -6.60
CA PRO A 37 36.13 18.70 -6.85
C PRO A 37 34.91 18.69 -5.91
N LEU A 38 33.77 19.18 -6.41
CA LEU A 38 32.48 19.20 -5.70
C LEU A 38 31.62 17.99 -6.10
N LEU A 39 31.85 16.86 -5.43
CA LEU A 39 31.03 15.65 -5.54
C LEU A 39 29.56 15.89 -5.07
N ASP A 40 29.34 16.89 -4.20
CA ASP A 40 28.05 17.13 -3.54
C ASP A 40 27.09 18.11 -4.25
N THR A 41 27.60 19.01 -5.11
CA THR A 41 26.75 20.02 -5.77
C THR A 41 25.88 19.42 -6.89
N SER A 42 26.28 18.27 -7.44
CA SER A 42 25.52 17.55 -8.47
C SER A 42 24.24 16.89 -7.94
N LEU A 43 24.22 16.52 -6.64
CA LEU A 43 23.07 15.86 -6.02
C LEU A 43 21.95 16.86 -5.67
N LEU A 44 22.32 18.08 -5.29
CA LEU A 44 21.36 19.14 -4.94
C LEU A 44 20.75 19.82 -6.17
N SER A 45 21.48 19.95 -7.27
CA SER A 45 20.94 20.50 -8.52
C SER A 45 19.99 19.51 -9.22
N SER A 46 20.30 18.21 -9.18
CA SER A 46 19.44 17.12 -9.68
C SER A 46 18.10 17.01 -8.93
N ALA A 47 18.08 17.38 -7.64
CA ALA A 47 16.87 17.39 -6.83
C ALA A 47 15.92 18.56 -7.15
N ARG A 48 16.42 19.67 -7.70
CA ARG A 48 15.66 20.93 -7.83
C ARG A 48 15.07 21.17 -9.22
N GLU A 49 15.57 20.52 -10.28
CA GLU A 49 15.11 20.72 -11.67
C GLU A 49 14.40 19.51 -12.30
N ARG A 50 13.81 18.59 -11.52
CA ARG A 50 12.85 17.65 -12.12
C ARG A 50 11.53 18.37 -12.43
N LYS A 51 11.47 19.06 -13.57
CA LYS A 51 10.21 19.29 -14.28
C LYS A 51 9.53 17.93 -14.42
N CYS A 52 8.39 17.75 -13.76
CA CYS A 52 7.48 16.62 -14.01
C CYS A 52 6.90 16.75 -15.42
N SER A 53 7.71 16.47 -16.43
CA SER A 53 7.22 16.23 -17.79
C SER A 53 6.65 14.81 -17.84
N PRO A 54 5.49 14.57 -18.48
CA PRO A 54 4.94 13.22 -18.66
C PRO A 54 5.92 12.24 -19.32
N GLU A 55 6.86 12.73 -20.13
CA GLU A 55 7.94 11.92 -20.73
C GLU A 55 8.88 11.28 -19.69
N ASN A 56 9.18 11.99 -18.59
CA ASN A 56 10.03 11.47 -17.51
C ASN A 56 9.30 10.40 -16.70
N TYR A 57 7.98 10.51 -16.57
CA TYR A 57 7.15 9.49 -15.92
C TYR A 57 7.06 8.21 -16.76
N LEU A 58 6.80 8.32 -18.06
CA LEU A 58 6.76 7.18 -18.97
C LEU A 58 8.13 6.48 -19.03
N SER A 59 9.23 7.23 -19.12
CA SER A 59 10.59 6.67 -19.08
C SER A 59 10.87 5.92 -17.78
N SER A 60 10.41 6.45 -16.63
CA SER A 60 10.52 5.78 -15.33
C SER A 60 9.65 4.52 -15.24
N LEU A 61 8.46 4.52 -15.85
CA LEU A 61 7.62 3.32 -15.96
C LEU A 61 8.30 2.28 -16.84
N PHE A 62 8.84 2.66 -18.00
CA PHE A 62 9.59 1.74 -18.87
C PHE A 62 10.81 1.13 -18.16
N MET A 63 11.50 1.86 -17.29
CA MET A 63 12.58 1.29 -16.46
C MET A 63 12.09 0.20 -15.51
N ILE A 64 10.91 0.34 -14.91
CA ILE A 64 10.29 -0.70 -14.07
C ILE A 64 9.90 -1.92 -14.91
N PHE A 65 9.52 -1.71 -16.16
CA PHE A 65 9.23 -2.77 -17.14
C PHE A 65 10.47 -3.43 -17.76
N SER A 66 11.68 -3.13 -17.28
CA SER A 66 12.89 -3.85 -17.66
C SER A 66 12.71 -5.36 -17.44
N SER A 67 13.24 -6.18 -18.36
CA SER A 67 13.08 -7.64 -18.42
C SER A 67 13.24 -8.33 -17.06
N LYS A 68 14.15 -7.80 -16.24
CA LYS A 68 14.52 -8.33 -14.93
C LYS A 68 13.52 -8.02 -13.81
N LEU A 69 12.79 -6.90 -13.87
CA LEU A 69 11.82 -6.48 -12.84
C LEU A 69 10.36 -6.66 -13.25
N ARG A 70 10.09 -6.82 -14.56
CA ARG A 70 8.73 -6.90 -15.12
C ARG A 70 7.85 -7.95 -14.46
N LYS A 71 8.37 -9.16 -14.20
CA LYS A 71 7.60 -10.24 -13.54
C LYS A 71 7.17 -9.84 -12.13
N THR A 72 8.09 -9.28 -11.36
CA THR A 72 7.83 -8.83 -9.98
C THR A 72 6.88 -7.65 -9.93
N THR A 73 7.01 -6.69 -10.85
CA THR A 73 6.09 -5.55 -10.95
C THR A 73 4.67 -5.98 -11.30
N LEU A 74 4.50 -6.87 -12.30
CA LEU A 74 3.17 -7.37 -12.67
C LEU A 74 2.52 -8.15 -11.52
N LEU A 75 3.28 -8.99 -10.82
CA LEU A 75 2.81 -9.68 -9.62
C LEU A 75 2.40 -8.67 -8.54
N LEU A 76 3.22 -7.65 -8.26
CA LEU A 76 2.89 -6.63 -7.27
C LEU A 76 1.65 -5.83 -7.65
N TRP A 77 1.47 -5.45 -8.91
CA TRP A 77 0.28 -4.78 -9.39
C TRP A 77 -0.97 -5.63 -9.15
N PHE A 78 -0.91 -6.91 -9.49
CA PHE A 78 -1.98 -7.85 -9.22
C PHE A 78 -2.26 -8.02 -7.72
N LEU A 79 -1.22 -8.10 -6.88
CA LEU A 79 -1.36 -8.20 -5.43
C LEU A 79 -1.99 -6.94 -4.83
N TYR A 80 -1.60 -5.75 -5.30
CA TYR A 80 -2.20 -4.49 -4.85
C TYR A 80 -3.67 -4.40 -5.27
N PHE A 81 -3.99 -4.77 -6.50
CA PHE A 81 -5.36 -4.86 -6.99
C PHE A 81 -6.21 -5.78 -6.12
N SER A 82 -5.77 -7.03 -5.97
CA SER A 82 -6.55 -8.09 -5.34
C SER A 82 -6.66 -7.94 -3.82
N ASN A 83 -5.61 -7.46 -3.14
CA ASN A 83 -5.70 -7.14 -1.70
C ASN A 83 -6.65 -5.97 -1.45
N THR A 84 -6.56 -4.90 -2.25
CA THR A 84 -7.46 -3.75 -2.08
C THR A 84 -8.90 -4.15 -2.37
N PHE A 85 -9.14 -4.92 -3.45
CA PHE A 85 -10.43 -5.48 -3.78
C PHE A 85 -10.99 -6.35 -2.63
N SER A 86 -10.18 -7.28 -2.09
CA SER A 86 -10.59 -8.17 -1.01
C SER A 86 -10.88 -7.42 0.29
N TYR A 87 -10.06 -6.42 0.63
CA TYR A 87 -10.28 -5.58 1.81
C TYR A 87 -11.62 -4.86 1.76
N TYR A 88 -11.91 -4.18 0.64
CA TYR A 88 -13.21 -3.54 0.47
C TYR A 88 -14.35 -4.56 0.38
N GLY A 89 -14.11 -5.75 -0.18
CA GLY A 89 -15.07 -6.85 -0.20
C GLY A 89 -15.50 -7.27 1.19
N ILE A 90 -14.54 -7.46 2.12
CA ILE A 90 -14.84 -7.80 3.52
C ILE A 90 -15.58 -6.66 4.24
N VAL A 91 -15.22 -5.40 3.98
CA VAL A 91 -15.92 -4.23 4.53
C VAL A 91 -17.39 -4.19 4.08
N LEU A 92 -17.64 -4.51 2.80
CA LEU A 92 -18.99 -4.59 2.25
C LEU A 92 -19.75 -5.79 2.80
N LEU A 93 -19.13 -6.97 2.88
CA LEU A 93 -19.72 -8.16 3.49
C LEU A 93 -20.14 -7.91 4.94
N THR A 94 -19.35 -7.13 5.69
CA THR A 94 -19.72 -6.75 7.06
C THR A 94 -21.00 -5.92 7.09
N SER A 95 -21.15 -4.98 6.16
CA SER A 95 -22.33 -4.12 6.09
C SER A 95 -23.57 -4.90 5.65
N GLU A 96 -23.41 -5.82 4.69
CA GLU A 96 -24.51 -6.67 4.19
C GLU A 96 -24.96 -7.71 5.23
N LEU A 97 -24.02 -8.39 5.90
CA LEU A 97 -24.33 -9.45 6.86
C LEU A 97 -24.87 -8.93 8.20
N SER A 98 -24.59 -7.67 8.55
CA SER A 98 -25.10 -7.03 9.77
C SER A 98 -26.47 -6.35 9.56
N SER A 99 -26.86 -6.10 8.30
CA SER A 99 -28.21 -5.62 7.99
C SER A 99 -29.18 -6.80 8.00
N ASN A 100 -29.98 -6.91 9.06
CA ASN A 100 -30.98 -7.98 9.27
C ASN A 100 -32.15 -7.98 8.26
N GLN A 101 -31.98 -7.38 7.08
CA GLN A 101 -33.03 -7.26 6.07
C GLN A 101 -32.66 -8.04 4.80
N ILE A 102 -32.92 -9.35 4.86
CA ILE A 102 -32.73 -10.36 3.80
C ILE A 102 -33.77 -10.20 2.67
N ASN A 103 -34.10 -8.96 2.27
CA ASN A 103 -35.08 -8.70 1.22
C ASN A 103 -34.41 -8.00 0.05
N CYS A 104 -34.46 -8.69 -1.09
CA CYS A 104 -33.81 -8.39 -2.37
C CYS A 104 -34.29 -7.09 -3.05
N SER A 105 -34.12 -5.94 -2.39
CA SER A 105 -34.49 -4.61 -2.89
C SER A 105 -33.58 -3.53 -2.29
N SER A 106 -32.27 -3.64 -2.55
CA SER A 106 -31.24 -2.82 -1.89
C SER A 106 -30.66 -1.69 -2.74
N THR A 107 -31.43 -1.12 -3.69
CA THR A 107 -31.00 0.14 -4.34
C THR A 107 -31.39 1.38 -3.53
N VAL A 108 -32.37 1.28 -2.63
CA VAL A 108 -32.85 2.40 -1.80
C VAL A 108 -32.30 2.34 -0.36
N ASN A 109 -31.77 1.19 0.07
CA ASN A 109 -31.33 0.97 1.45
C ASN A 109 -29.91 1.49 1.74
N PHE A 110 -29.03 1.64 0.75
CA PHE A 110 -27.67 2.17 0.98
C PHE A 110 -27.66 3.58 1.60
N LEU A 111 -28.67 4.42 1.29
CA LEU A 111 -28.85 5.75 1.87
C LEU A 111 -29.72 5.76 3.15
N LYS A 112 -30.52 4.70 3.38
CA LYS A 112 -31.40 4.57 4.56
C LYS A 112 -30.78 3.73 5.70
N SER A 113 -29.66 3.04 5.43
CA SER A 113 -28.87 2.20 6.35
C SER A 113 -28.20 2.93 7.51
N ALA A 114 -28.25 4.27 7.57
CA ALA A 114 -27.58 5.05 8.61
C ALA A 114 -28.29 5.04 9.99
N LYS A 115 -29.37 4.28 10.18
CA LYS A 115 -30.26 4.41 11.36
C LYS A 115 -30.42 3.17 12.23
N ASP A 116 -29.64 2.11 12.00
CA ASP A 116 -29.66 0.90 12.83
C ASP A 116 -28.46 0.84 13.78
N ALA A 117 -28.75 0.74 15.08
CA ALA A 117 -27.72 0.73 16.14
C ALA A 117 -26.84 -0.54 16.11
N SER A 118 -27.34 -1.66 15.56
CA SER A 118 -26.59 -2.92 15.41
C SER A 118 -25.50 -2.79 14.33
N LEU A 119 -25.84 -2.22 13.17
CA LEU A 119 -24.89 -1.98 12.07
C LEU A 119 -23.71 -1.12 12.50
N TYR A 120 -23.96 -0.03 13.21
CA TYR A 120 -22.89 0.82 13.71
C TYR A 120 -21.96 0.07 14.66
N ARG A 121 -22.51 -0.79 15.53
CA ARG A 121 -21.72 -1.60 16.46
C ARG A 121 -20.85 -2.61 15.72
N ASP A 122 -21.39 -3.36 14.76
CA ASP A 122 -20.62 -4.37 14.02
C ASP A 122 -19.54 -3.74 13.13
N VAL A 123 -19.85 -2.65 12.44
CA VAL A 123 -18.85 -1.90 11.66
C VAL A 123 -17.78 -1.30 12.56
N PHE A 124 -18.16 -0.78 13.73
CA PHE A 124 -17.19 -0.26 14.70
C PHE A 124 -16.27 -1.37 15.20
N ILE A 125 -16.83 -2.50 15.67
CA ILE A 125 -16.07 -3.66 16.16
C ILE A 125 -15.14 -4.19 15.07
N THR A 126 -15.63 -4.41 13.86
CA THR A 126 -14.79 -4.88 12.74
C THR A 126 -13.75 -3.86 12.30
N SER A 127 -13.96 -2.55 12.49
CA SER A 127 -12.93 -1.55 12.22
C SER A 127 -11.79 -1.58 13.23
N LEU A 128 -12.01 -2.02 14.48
CA LEU A 128 -10.92 -2.29 15.42
C LEU A 128 -9.98 -3.40 14.92
N ALA A 129 -10.46 -4.29 14.04
CA ALA A 129 -9.63 -5.31 13.41
C ALA A 129 -8.49 -4.72 12.58
N ASP A 130 -8.68 -3.52 12.01
CA ASP A 130 -7.65 -2.85 11.20
C ASP A 130 -6.45 -2.44 12.07
N LEU A 131 -6.73 -1.89 13.26
CA LEU A 131 -5.72 -1.57 14.27
C LEU A 131 -4.99 -2.83 14.74
N ALA A 132 -5.73 -3.90 15.04
CA ALA A 132 -5.15 -5.17 15.43
C ALA A 132 -4.26 -5.75 14.32
N GLY A 133 -4.72 -5.69 13.06
CA GLY A 133 -3.99 -6.17 11.89
C GLY A 133 -2.66 -5.44 11.68
N LEU A 134 -2.64 -4.12 11.92
CA LEU A 134 -1.42 -3.30 11.91
C LEU A 134 -0.42 -3.76 12.97
N VAL A 135 -0.86 -3.91 14.22
CA VAL A 135 0.00 -4.37 15.32
C VAL A 135 0.56 -5.77 15.06
N ILE A 136 -0.29 -6.69 14.58
CA ILE A 136 0.11 -8.05 14.21
C ILE A 136 1.12 -8.03 13.07
N SER A 137 0.91 -7.18 12.06
CA SER A 137 1.84 -7.07 10.94
C SER A 137 3.21 -6.62 11.42
N ALA A 138 3.29 -5.60 12.28
CA ALA A 138 4.55 -5.11 12.83
C ALA A 138 5.25 -6.18 13.68
N ALA A 139 4.52 -6.93 14.50
CA ALA A 139 5.10 -7.94 15.39
C ALA A 139 5.63 -9.18 14.64
N ILE A 140 4.92 -9.63 13.59
CA ILE A 140 5.24 -10.88 12.89
C ILE A 140 6.25 -10.67 11.76
N LEU A 141 6.15 -9.55 11.04
CA LEU A 141 6.90 -9.34 9.80
C LEU A 141 8.42 -9.26 10.03
N ASP A 142 8.83 -8.75 11.20
CA ASP A 142 10.23 -8.69 11.60
C ASP A 142 10.79 -10.06 12.03
N ARG A 143 9.94 -10.98 12.49
CA ARG A 143 10.36 -12.27 13.07
C ARG A 143 10.33 -13.44 12.10
N LEU A 144 9.29 -13.57 11.27
CA LEU A 144 9.05 -14.76 10.44
C LEU A 144 9.55 -14.61 8.99
N GLY A 145 10.11 -13.45 8.62
CA GLY A 145 10.46 -13.13 7.24
C GLY A 145 9.25 -12.69 6.41
N ARG A 146 9.49 -11.96 5.32
CA ARG A 146 8.41 -11.23 4.61
C ARG A 146 7.51 -12.17 3.82
N LYS A 147 8.05 -13.09 3.02
CA LYS A 147 7.25 -13.99 2.16
C LYS A 147 6.46 -14.99 2.98
N LEU A 148 7.06 -15.52 4.05
CA LEU A 148 6.37 -16.47 4.94
C LEU A 148 5.21 -15.78 5.66
N THR A 149 5.44 -14.59 6.20
CA THR A 149 4.40 -13.78 6.85
C THR A 149 3.23 -13.50 5.91
N MET A 150 3.49 -13.06 4.68
CA MET A 150 2.44 -12.83 3.67
C MET A 150 1.57 -14.07 3.42
N LYS A 151 2.21 -15.23 3.20
CA LYS A 151 1.51 -16.50 2.92
C LYS A 151 0.64 -16.91 4.10
N ILE A 152 1.19 -16.87 5.32
CA ILE A 152 0.47 -17.26 6.54
C ILE A 152 -0.73 -16.33 6.75
N LEU A 153 -0.52 -15.02 6.72
CA LEU A 153 -1.59 -14.04 6.95
C LEU A 153 -2.70 -14.16 5.88
N CYS A 154 -2.33 -14.31 4.61
CA CYS A 154 -3.30 -14.51 3.54
C CYS A 154 -4.10 -15.81 3.72
N SER A 155 -3.42 -16.92 4.07
CA SER A 155 -4.09 -18.20 4.32
C SER A 155 -5.04 -18.17 5.51
N LEU A 156 -4.66 -17.50 6.60
CA LEU A 156 -5.54 -17.32 7.77
C LEU A 156 -6.75 -16.45 7.44
N GLY A 157 -6.56 -15.39 6.65
CA GLY A 157 -7.66 -14.56 6.14
C GLY A 157 -8.67 -15.36 5.31
N PHE A 158 -8.19 -16.25 4.44
CA PHE A 158 -9.01 -17.17 3.64
C PHE A 158 -9.76 -18.17 4.52
N ILE A 159 -9.05 -18.88 5.41
CA ILE A 159 -9.64 -19.91 6.29
C ILE A 159 -10.76 -19.34 7.16
N LEU A 160 -10.63 -18.08 7.61
CA LEU A 160 -11.65 -17.43 8.42
C LEU A 160 -12.84 -16.90 7.61
N LEU A 161 -12.68 -16.70 6.31
CA LEU A 161 -13.78 -16.29 5.43
C LEU A 161 -14.62 -17.48 4.96
N LEU A 162 -14.02 -18.67 4.88
CA LEU A 162 -14.66 -19.90 4.37
C LEU A 162 -15.94 -20.34 5.08
N PRO A 163 -16.04 -20.30 6.43
CA PRO A 163 -17.27 -20.67 7.12
C PRO A 163 -18.45 -19.72 6.84
N LEU A 164 -18.17 -18.53 6.29
CA LEU A 164 -19.17 -17.50 5.98
C LEU A 164 -20.03 -17.85 4.75
N VAL A 165 -19.61 -18.83 3.94
CA VAL A 165 -20.39 -19.35 2.80
C VAL A 165 -21.69 -20.02 3.28
N VAL A 166 -21.67 -20.59 4.50
CA VAL A 166 -22.83 -21.19 5.15
C VAL A 166 -23.40 -20.21 6.16
N HIS A 167 -24.72 -20.19 6.34
CA HIS A 167 -25.35 -19.33 7.32
C HIS A 167 -24.89 -19.69 8.75
N GLN A 168 -24.37 -18.70 9.48
CA GLN A 168 -23.86 -18.85 10.85
C GLN A 168 -24.62 -17.92 11.81
N ASN A 169 -24.44 -18.15 13.12
CA ASN A 169 -24.93 -17.23 14.15
C ASN A 169 -24.30 -15.83 13.99
N GLU A 170 -25.07 -14.77 14.26
CA GLU A 170 -24.62 -13.36 14.14
C GLU A 170 -23.27 -13.11 14.85
N ILE A 171 -23.12 -13.60 16.08
CA ILE A 171 -21.88 -13.45 16.87
C ILE A 171 -20.69 -14.12 16.17
N LEU A 172 -20.89 -15.31 15.60
CA LEU A 172 -19.84 -16.06 14.92
C LEU A 172 -19.48 -15.38 13.60
N THR A 173 -20.46 -14.89 12.84
CA THR A 173 -20.28 -14.11 11.62
C THR A 173 -19.43 -12.86 11.88
N THR A 174 -19.76 -12.07 12.91
CA THR A 174 -19.00 -10.87 13.27
C THR A 174 -17.58 -11.21 13.72
N ALA A 175 -17.39 -12.29 14.49
CA ALA A 175 -16.06 -12.75 14.91
C ALA A 175 -15.18 -13.23 13.73
N LEU A 176 -15.77 -13.97 12.79
CA LEU A 176 -15.09 -14.44 11.57
C LEU A 176 -14.70 -13.27 10.66
N LEU A 177 -15.61 -12.32 10.45
CA LEU A 177 -15.35 -11.10 9.71
C LEU A 177 -14.26 -10.24 10.35
N PHE A 178 -14.30 -10.09 11.68
CA PHE A 178 -13.26 -9.40 12.45
C PHE A 178 -11.90 -10.07 12.23
N GLY A 179 -11.82 -11.39 12.40
CA GLY A 179 -10.59 -12.15 12.20
C GLY A 179 -10.08 -12.05 10.77
N SER A 180 -10.93 -12.31 9.77
CA SER A 180 -10.55 -12.25 8.36
C SER A 180 -10.05 -10.85 7.98
N ARG A 181 -10.75 -9.79 8.38
CA ARG A 181 -10.35 -8.40 8.15
C ARG A 181 -9.00 -8.07 8.75
N MET A 182 -8.75 -8.51 9.99
CA MET A 182 -7.48 -8.34 10.69
C MET A 182 -6.31 -8.96 9.89
N PHE A 183 -6.47 -10.21 9.44
CA PHE A 183 -5.42 -10.92 8.69
C PHE A 183 -5.22 -10.37 7.28
N VAL A 184 -6.29 -9.99 6.56
CA VAL A 184 -6.20 -9.37 5.24
C VAL A 184 -5.55 -7.99 5.31
N MET A 185 -5.88 -7.19 6.33
CA MET A 185 -5.18 -5.92 6.61
C MET A 185 -3.69 -6.16 6.89
N SER A 186 -3.38 -7.14 7.74
CA SER A 186 -2.00 -7.49 8.07
C SER A 186 -1.20 -7.92 6.82
N SER A 187 -1.81 -8.74 5.96
CA SER A 187 -1.21 -9.17 4.69
C SER A 187 -1.00 -8.00 3.72
N SER A 188 -1.97 -7.08 3.63
CA SER A 188 -1.86 -5.86 2.84
C SER A 188 -0.68 -4.99 3.29
N ASN A 189 -0.47 -4.84 4.60
CA ASN A 189 0.68 -4.13 5.15
C ASN A 189 2.01 -4.81 4.80
N ALA A 190 2.05 -6.15 4.87
CA ALA A 190 3.23 -6.90 4.43
C ALA A 190 3.55 -6.63 2.94
N VAL A 191 2.53 -6.57 2.06
CA VAL A 191 2.69 -6.24 0.63
C VAL A 191 3.23 -4.83 0.42
N VAL A 192 2.75 -3.86 1.19
CA VAL A 192 3.27 -2.49 1.12
C VAL A 192 4.75 -2.44 1.52
N ILE A 193 5.13 -3.12 2.60
CA ILE A 193 6.53 -3.14 3.06
C ILE A 193 7.42 -3.85 2.04
N TYR A 194 7.00 -5.04 1.59
CA TYR A 194 7.73 -5.81 0.57
C TYR A 194 7.91 -5.03 -0.72
N SER A 195 6.89 -4.28 -1.18
CA SER A 195 7.02 -3.47 -2.40
C SER A 195 8.10 -2.37 -2.26
N ARG A 196 8.30 -1.82 -1.05
CA ARG A 196 9.37 -0.85 -0.80
C ARG A 196 10.76 -1.50 -0.74
N GLU A 197 10.84 -2.74 -0.30
CA GLU A 197 12.10 -3.50 -0.21
C GLU A 197 12.54 -4.06 -1.58
N VAL A 198 11.60 -4.42 -2.45
CA VAL A 198 11.89 -5.00 -3.78
C VAL A 198 12.38 -3.97 -4.80
N TYR A 199 11.83 -2.75 -4.78
CA TYR A 199 12.20 -1.75 -5.78
C TYR A 199 13.50 -1.01 -5.41
N PRO A 200 14.46 -0.89 -6.34
CA PRO A 200 15.68 -0.14 -6.12
C PRO A 200 15.37 1.35 -5.95
N THR A 201 16.20 2.05 -5.17
CA THR A 201 15.97 3.43 -4.70
C THR A 201 15.60 4.40 -5.85
N SER A 202 16.19 4.22 -7.04
CA SER A 202 15.94 5.05 -8.23
C SER A 202 14.51 4.98 -8.78
N VAL A 203 13.85 3.82 -8.71
CA VAL A 203 12.50 3.59 -9.28
C VAL A 203 11.45 3.25 -8.22
N ARG A 204 11.84 3.18 -6.94
CA ARG A 204 10.97 2.81 -5.81
C ARG A 204 9.69 3.66 -5.73
N ALA A 205 9.83 4.98 -5.81
CA ALA A 205 8.68 5.88 -5.73
C ALA A 205 7.67 5.61 -6.86
N THR A 206 8.15 5.46 -8.10
CA THR A 206 7.33 5.19 -9.28
C THR A 206 6.70 3.78 -9.24
N GLY A 207 7.45 2.77 -8.79
CA GLY A 207 6.99 1.39 -8.67
C GLY A 207 5.89 1.22 -7.61
N VAL A 208 6.10 1.78 -6.42
CA VAL A 208 5.09 1.77 -5.35
C VAL A 208 3.88 2.65 -5.72
N GLY A 209 4.13 3.81 -6.34
CA GLY A 209 3.07 4.73 -6.79
C GLY A 209 2.14 4.07 -7.82
N SER A 210 2.71 3.48 -8.88
CA SER A 210 1.94 2.77 -9.91
C SER A 210 1.15 1.58 -9.36
N ALA A 211 1.77 0.77 -8.48
CA ALA A 211 1.09 -0.34 -7.81
C ALA A 211 -0.08 0.16 -6.94
N THR A 212 0.12 1.26 -6.20
CA THR A 212 -0.93 1.88 -5.39
C THR A 212 -2.09 2.39 -6.24
N SER A 213 -1.81 3.03 -7.38
CA SER A 213 -2.84 3.47 -8.33
C SER A 213 -3.71 2.30 -8.81
N ILE A 214 -3.09 1.15 -9.11
CA ILE A 214 -3.83 -0.06 -9.52
C ILE A 214 -4.63 -0.64 -8.36
N GLY A 215 -4.10 -0.60 -7.14
CA GLY A 215 -4.86 -0.93 -5.93
C GLY A 215 -6.12 -0.07 -5.80
N ARG A 216 -6.05 1.24 -6.06
CA ARG A 216 -7.21 2.13 -6.06
C ARG A 216 -8.26 1.73 -7.09
N ILE A 217 -7.84 1.30 -8.28
CA ILE A 217 -8.76 0.75 -9.30
C ILE A 217 -9.49 -0.48 -8.75
N GLY A 218 -8.79 -1.41 -8.09
CA GLY A 218 -9.41 -2.57 -7.44
C GLY A 218 -10.43 -2.17 -6.37
N GLY A 219 -10.12 -1.16 -5.56
CA GLY A 219 -11.06 -0.62 -4.57
C GLY A 219 -12.28 0.10 -5.16
N MET A 220 -12.18 0.67 -6.37
CA MET A 220 -13.32 1.25 -7.08
C MET A 220 -14.19 0.16 -7.73
N ILE A 221 -13.58 -0.90 -8.27
CA ILE A 221 -14.29 -2.00 -8.91
C ILE A 221 -15.04 -2.85 -7.88
N CYS A 222 -14.48 -3.06 -6.68
CA CYS A 222 -15.10 -3.91 -5.66
C CYS A 222 -16.55 -3.52 -5.32
N PRO A 223 -16.88 -2.28 -4.92
CA PRO A 223 -18.27 -1.88 -4.66
C PRO A 223 -19.17 -2.00 -5.89
N LEU A 224 -18.67 -1.73 -7.09
CA LEU A 224 -19.45 -1.87 -8.34
C LEU A 224 -19.85 -3.33 -8.58
N VAL A 225 -18.90 -4.25 -8.39
CA VAL A 225 -19.13 -5.69 -8.50
C VAL A 225 -20.07 -6.18 -7.40
N ALA A 226 -19.85 -5.74 -6.17
CA ALA A 226 -20.70 -6.11 -5.03
C ALA A 226 -22.16 -5.68 -5.26
N VAL A 227 -22.40 -4.42 -5.66
CA VAL A 227 -23.74 -3.91 -5.97
C VAL A 227 -24.36 -4.65 -7.15
N GLY A 228 -23.56 -5.01 -8.16
CA GLY A 228 -24.01 -5.84 -9.29
C GLY A 228 -24.52 -7.20 -8.82
N LEU A 229 -23.75 -7.93 -8.02
CA LEU A 229 -24.10 -9.27 -7.53
C LEU A 229 -25.27 -9.27 -6.54
N VAL A 230 -25.40 -8.21 -5.72
CA VAL A 230 -26.49 -8.06 -4.76
C VAL A 230 -27.83 -7.81 -5.46
N ARG A 231 -27.84 -7.12 -6.61
CA ARG A 231 -29.08 -6.89 -7.40
C ARG A 231 -29.73 -8.18 -7.88
N ASP A 232 -28.94 -9.20 -8.15
CA ASP A 232 -29.41 -10.48 -8.67
C ASP A 232 -29.72 -11.51 -7.55
N CYS A 233 -29.77 -11.09 -6.29
CA CYS A 233 -30.04 -11.95 -5.12
C CYS A 233 -29.00 -13.04 -4.84
N HIS A 234 -27.80 -12.93 -5.41
CA HIS A 234 -26.77 -13.96 -5.29
C HIS A 234 -25.74 -13.61 -4.19
N GLN A 235 -26.20 -13.44 -2.94
CA GLN A 235 -25.32 -13.11 -1.80
C GLN A 235 -24.22 -14.15 -1.58
N THR A 236 -24.54 -15.44 -1.67
CA THR A 236 -23.54 -16.52 -1.58
C THR A 236 -22.51 -16.43 -2.71
N ALA A 237 -22.92 -16.01 -3.92
CA ALA A 237 -21.98 -15.82 -5.02
C ALA A 237 -21.00 -14.68 -4.76
N ALA A 238 -21.43 -13.60 -4.09
CA ALA A 238 -20.53 -12.51 -3.69
C ALA A 238 -19.48 -12.98 -2.68
N ILE A 239 -19.87 -13.76 -1.69
CA ILE A 239 -18.94 -14.34 -0.70
C ILE A 239 -17.93 -15.26 -1.41
N VAL A 240 -18.41 -16.17 -2.26
CA VAL A 240 -17.55 -17.09 -3.03
C VAL A 240 -16.60 -16.33 -3.97
N LEU A 241 -17.06 -15.24 -4.57
CA LEU A 241 -16.21 -14.38 -5.41
C LEU A 241 -15.07 -13.76 -4.59
N PHE A 242 -15.37 -13.16 -3.44
CA PHE A 242 -14.35 -12.56 -2.58
C PHE A 242 -13.36 -13.61 -2.05
N GLU A 243 -13.85 -14.78 -1.65
CA GLU A 243 -13.00 -15.92 -1.29
C GLU A 243 -12.06 -16.32 -2.43
N ALA A 244 -12.59 -16.45 -3.65
CA ALA A 244 -11.80 -16.83 -4.82
C ALA A 244 -10.69 -15.81 -5.11
N VAL A 245 -10.97 -14.50 -4.93
CA VAL A 245 -9.96 -13.45 -5.10
C VAL A 245 -8.87 -13.53 -4.01
N ILE A 246 -9.23 -13.82 -2.76
CA ILE A 246 -8.25 -14.02 -1.68
C ILE A 246 -7.39 -15.25 -1.95
N LEU A 247 -8.00 -16.36 -2.38
CA LEU A 247 -7.27 -17.58 -2.77
C LEU A 247 -6.28 -17.29 -3.91
N LEU A 248 -6.73 -16.59 -4.95
CA LEU A 248 -5.90 -16.21 -6.09
C LEU A 248 -4.76 -15.26 -5.67
N THR A 249 -5.03 -14.36 -4.72
CA THR A 249 -4.01 -13.50 -4.11
C THR A 249 -2.93 -14.34 -3.42
N GLY A 250 -3.34 -15.31 -2.59
CA GLY A 250 -2.43 -16.23 -1.92
C GLY A 250 -1.61 -17.06 -2.91
N PHE A 251 -2.22 -17.53 -4.00
CA PHE A 251 -1.53 -18.22 -5.08
C PHE A 251 -0.47 -17.34 -5.74
N CYS A 252 -0.80 -16.09 -6.07
CA CYS A 252 0.15 -15.13 -6.64
C CYS A 252 1.32 -14.81 -5.68
N MET A 253 1.11 -14.83 -4.37
CA MET A 253 2.19 -14.66 -3.39
C MET A 253 3.21 -15.81 -3.43
N LEU A 254 2.83 -17.01 -3.85
CA LEU A 254 3.75 -18.14 -4.00
C LEU A 254 4.79 -17.90 -5.11
N PHE A 255 4.37 -17.24 -6.19
CA PHE A 255 5.20 -16.93 -7.35
C PHE A 255 6.15 -15.74 -7.15
N LEU A 256 6.14 -15.09 -5.98
CA LEU A 256 7.08 -14.03 -5.68
C LEU A 256 8.52 -14.57 -5.70
N PRO A 257 9.38 -14.10 -6.61
CA PRO A 257 10.71 -14.69 -6.83
C PRO A 257 11.73 -14.31 -5.74
N ILE A 258 11.50 -13.21 -5.02
CA ILE A 258 12.51 -12.60 -4.15
C ILE A 258 12.07 -12.69 -2.69
N GLU A 259 12.92 -13.26 -1.84
CA GLU A 259 12.83 -13.13 -0.38
C GLU A 259 13.65 -11.90 0.06
N THR A 260 12.99 -10.93 0.69
CA THR A 260 13.61 -9.68 1.17
C THR A 260 14.01 -9.71 2.64
N GLY A 261 13.67 -10.78 3.37
CA GLY A 261 14.01 -10.93 4.79
C GLY A 261 15.52 -10.88 5.05
N GLY A 262 15.96 -9.92 5.86
CA GLY A 262 17.34 -9.81 6.32
C GLY A 262 18.35 -9.27 5.31
N LYS A 263 17.93 -8.83 4.12
CA LYS A 263 18.82 -8.23 3.11
C LYS A 263 18.83 -6.70 3.26
N GLY A 264 20.02 -6.10 3.27
CA GLY A 264 20.17 -4.64 3.24
C GLY A 264 19.57 -4.05 1.95
N LEU A 265 18.98 -2.86 2.05
CA LEU A 265 18.48 -2.12 0.89
C LEU A 265 19.61 -1.93 -0.11
N SER A 266 19.53 -2.60 -1.26
CA SER A 266 20.58 -2.53 -2.28
C SER A 266 20.45 -1.22 -3.05
N ASP A 267 21.44 -0.34 -2.93
CA ASP A 267 21.46 0.96 -3.61
C ASP A 267 21.87 0.89 -5.09
N THR A 268 22.12 -0.30 -5.64
CA THR A 268 22.54 -0.43 -7.03
C THR A 268 22.11 -1.77 -7.62
N THR A 269 21.89 -1.78 -8.93
CA THR A 269 21.51 -2.89 -9.83
C THR A 269 22.44 -4.13 -9.82
N SER A 270 23.28 -4.30 -8.80
CA SER A 270 24.33 -5.33 -8.73
C SER A 270 23.80 -6.75 -8.53
N LEU A 271 22.64 -6.95 -7.89
CA LEU A 271 22.03 -8.29 -7.75
C LEU A 271 21.36 -8.83 -9.03
N LEU A 272 21.36 -8.05 -10.11
CA LEU A 272 20.81 -8.47 -11.39
C LEU A 272 21.88 -8.96 -12.36
N ASN A 273 23.15 -9.01 -11.96
CA ASN A 273 24.27 -9.45 -12.80
C ASN A 273 24.84 -10.83 -12.42
N GLU A 274 24.22 -11.55 -11.48
CA GLU A 274 24.66 -12.88 -11.04
C GLU A 274 23.63 -14.00 -11.30
N GLU A 275 22.82 -13.88 -12.35
CA GLU A 275 22.16 -15.04 -12.99
C GLU A 275 22.36 -15.00 -14.51
#